data_AF-A0A4U0WP30-F1
#
_entry.id   AF-A0A4U0WP30-F1
#
_cell.length_a   1.000
_cell.length_b   1.000
_cell.length_c   1.000
_cell.angle_alpha   90.00
_cell.angle_beta   90.00
_cell.angle_gamma   90.00
#
_symmetry.space_group_name_H-M   'P 1'
#
loop_
_entity.id
_entity.type
_entity.pdbx_description
1 polymer ?
#
loop_
_entity_poly.entity_id
_entity_poly.type
_entity_poly.pdbx_seq_one_letter_code
_entity_poly.pdbx_strand_id
1 'polypeptide(L)'
;MNSRIIVAAAFSERVRQYNETKTHQFHNQPPGRVYSFINMSGTSSVGTSQVYEAGDQRTSKDSENEADRFHEGKENSHQANDSKDERTIANKLAREEKRENEGDHETLETKQHKQDATLPARSHGNEPSKGAKIDQELREEEEELLKKKGAFGPKASN
;
A
#
# COMPACT_ATOMS: atom_id res chain seq x y z
N MET A 1 35.00 22.23 73.71
CA MET A 1 33.90 21.51 73.04
C MET A 1 32.83 22.54 72.73
N ASN A 2 32.51 22.84 71.47
CA ASN A 2 31.27 23.53 71.02
C ASN A 2 31.27 23.83 69.50
N SER A 3 32.17 23.21 68.72
CA SER A 3 32.14 23.23 67.26
C SER A 3 31.14 22.23 66.63
N ARG A 4 30.33 21.54 67.45
CA ARG A 4 29.32 20.55 66.99
C ARG A 4 27.87 21.04 67.05
N ILE A 5 27.59 22.22 67.59
CA ILE A 5 26.21 22.73 67.70
C ILE A 5 25.83 23.64 66.52
N ILE A 6 26.80 24.30 65.87
CA ILE A 6 26.51 25.27 64.80
C ILE A 6 26.14 24.60 63.46
N VAL A 7 26.62 23.39 63.19
CA VAL A 7 26.37 22.70 61.91
C VAL A 7 24.92 22.15 61.82
N ALA A 8 24.29 21.80 62.94
CA ALA A 8 22.91 21.31 62.96
C ALA A 8 21.86 22.42 62.73
N ALA A 9 22.13 23.64 63.18
CA ALA A 9 21.23 24.78 62.97
C ALA A 9 21.19 25.24 61.50
N ALA A 10 22.34 25.22 60.81
CA ALA A 10 22.44 25.65 59.40
C ALA A 10 21.78 24.67 58.41
N PHE A 11 21.64 23.38 58.75
CA PHE A 11 20.91 22.42 57.93
C PHE A 11 19.39 22.57 58.07
N SER A 12 18.92 22.89 59.28
CA SER A 12 17.51 23.10 59.60
C SER A 12 16.91 24.34 58.90
N GLU A 13 17.64 25.46 58.86
CA GLU A 13 17.16 26.69 58.20
C GLU A 13 17.13 26.58 56.67
N ARG A 14 18.08 25.82 56.08
CA ARG A 14 18.13 25.58 54.63
C ARG A 14 16.97 24.70 54.13
N VAL A 15 16.51 23.76 54.95
CA VAL A 15 15.34 22.91 54.63
C VAL A 15 14.03 23.72 54.78
N ARG A 16 13.99 24.74 55.65
CA ARG A 16 12.80 25.59 55.83
C ARG A 16 12.57 26.57 54.67
N GLN A 17 13.62 27.20 54.15
CA GLN A 17 13.52 28.06 52.95
C GLN A 17 13.12 27.30 51.67
N TYR A 18 13.42 26.00 51.59
CA TYR A 18 13.03 25.16 50.45
C TYR A 18 11.51 24.83 50.41
N ASN A 19 10.83 24.91 51.56
CA ASN A 19 9.40 24.61 51.66
C ASN A 19 8.51 25.86 51.53
N GLU A 20 9.02 27.06 51.84
CA GLU A 20 8.25 28.31 51.70
C GLU A 20 8.28 28.87 50.26
N THR A 21 9.31 28.59 49.47
CA THR A 21 9.36 29.00 48.05
C THR A 21 8.46 28.17 47.14
N LYS A 22 7.83 27.10 47.65
CA LYS A 22 6.97 26.21 46.86
C LYS A 22 5.48 26.54 46.93
N THR A 23 5.05 27.54 47.70
CA THR A 23 3.62 27.90 47.84
C THR A 23 3.25 29.31 47.36
N HIS A 24 4.21 30.12 46.91
CA HIS A 24 3.95 31.51 46.52
C HIS A 24 4.34 31.84 45.07
N GLN A 25 3.96 30.97 44.12
CA GLN A 25 3.89 31.33 42.71
C GLN A 25 2.62 30.79 42.04
N PHE A 26 1.46 31.09 42.63
CA PHE A 26 0.22 31.22 41.87
C PHE A 26 0.09 32.68 41.44
N HIS A 27 0.88 33.09 40.46
CA HIS A 27 0.68 34.33 39.72
C HIS A 27 0.78 34.00 38.23
N ASN A 28 -0.40 33.93 37.60
CA ASN A 28 -0.71 34.27 36.21
C ASN A 28 0.43 34.09 35.19
N GLN A 29 0.49 32.91 34.57
CA GLN A 29 1.12 32.73 33.27
C GLN A 29 0.05 32.39 32.21
N PRO A 30 0.13 32.99 31.00
CA PRO A 30 -0.85 32.76 29.94
C PRO A 30 -0.81 31.30 29.48
N PRO A 31 -1.93 30.70 29.02
CA PRO A 31 -1.95 29.31 28.57
C PRO A 31 -1.16 29.16 27.26
N GLY A 32 0.15 28.91 27.40
CA GLY A 32 1.00 28.39 26.35
C GLY A 32 0.60 26.96 26.04
N ARG A 33 0.28 26.71 24.77
CA ARG A 33 -0.16 25.42 24.23
C ARG A 33 0.98 24.41 24.27
N VAL A 34 1.10 23.68 25.38
CA VAL A 34 1.98 22.51 25.47
C VAL A 34 1.27 21.35 24.79
N TYR A 35 1.69 20.98 23.58
CA TYR A 35 1.28 19.72 22.99
C TYR A 35 1.93 18.60 23.81
N SER A 36 1.19 18.06 24.76
CA SER A 36 1.44 16.72 25.25
C SER A 36 1.34 15.78 24.05
N PHE A 37 2.47 15.27 23.56
CA PHE A 37 2.49 14.12 22.68
C PHE A 37 2.05 12.90 23.49
N ILE A 38 0.74 12.81 23.73
CA ILE A 38 0.09 11.58 24.14
C ILE A 38 0.35 10.63 22.98
N ASN A 39 1.27 9.68 23.16
CA ASN A 39 1.37 8.51 22.30
C ASN A 39 0.01 7.79 22.39
N MET A 40 -0.91 8.14 21.50
CA MET A 40 -2.18 7.45 21.30
C MET A 40 -1.85 6.10 20.63
N SER A 41 -1.40 5.14 21.44
CA SER A 41 -1.08 3.76 21.04
C SER A 41 -2.31 2.93 20.65
N GLY A 42 -3.33 3.56 20.05
CA GLY A 42 -4.60 2.94 19.69
C GLY A 42 -5.13 3.34 18.30
N THR A 43 -4.41 4.17 17.54
CA THR A 43 -4.80 4.54 16.17
C THR A 43 -3.96 3.77 15.16
N SER A 44 -4.21 2.47 15.04
CA SER A 44 -3.66 1.70 13.93
C SER A 44 -4.31 2.16 12.62
N SER A 45 -3.67 1.94 11.45
CA SER A 45 -4.31 2.28 10.15
C SER A 45 -5.59 1.49 9.89
N VAL A 46 -5.85 0.47 10.70
CA VAL A 46 -7.06 -0.35 10.71
C VAL A 46 -8.01 0.03 11.85
N GLY A 47 -7.81 1.16 12.54
CA GLY A 47 -8.75 1.63 13.59
C GLY A 47 -8.61 0.92 14.95
N THR A 48 -9.62 1.08 15.80
CA THR A 48 -9.66 0.59 17.18
C THR A 48 -10.11 -0.87 17.27
N SER A 49 -9.41 -1.70 18.05
CA SER A 49 -9.69 -3.14 18.19
C SER A 49 -11.09 -3.48 18.72
N GLN A 50 -11.80 -2.50 19.30
CA GLN A 50 -13.19 -2.64 19.78
C GLN A 50 -14.22 -2.71 18.66
N VAL A 51 -13.86 -2.32 17.43
CA VAL A 51 -14.75 -2.38 16.26
C VAL A 51 -14.79 -3.77 15.65
N TYR A 52 -13.73 -4.56 15.86
CA TYR A 52 -13.59 -5.88 15.26
C TYR A 52 -14.14 -6.96 16.19
N GLU A 53 -15.14 -7.71 15.71
CA GLU A 53 -15.58 -8.92 16.35
C GLU A 53 -14.54 -10.03 16.16
N ALA A 54 -14.38 -10.91 17.16
CA ALA A 54 -13.34 -11.95 17.14
C ALA A 54 -13.44 -12.92 15.94
N GLY A 55 -14.59 -12.99 15.26
CA GLY A 55 -14.79 -13.77 14.04
C GLY A 55 -14.13 -13.15 12.80
N ASP A 56 -14.02 -11.82 12.72
CA ASP A 56 -13.43 -11.12 11.56
C ASP A 56 -11.89 -11.22 11.52
N GLN A 57 -11.28 -11.51 12.68
CA GLN A 57 -9.83 -11.60 12.85
C GLN A 57 -9.31 -13.05 12.78
N ARG A 58 -10.18 -14.05 12.78
CA ARG A 58 -9.78 -15.47 12.82
C ARG A 58 -9.95 -16.09 11.45
N THR A 59 -8.85 -16.53 10.84
CA THR A 59 -8.87 -17.46 9.72
C THR A 59 -9.36 -18.83 10.20
N SER A 60 -10.38 -19.38 9.54
CA SER A 60 -10.84 -20.76 9.76
C SER A 60 -9.71 -21.76 9.54
N LYS A 61 -9.76 -22.92 10.19
CA LYS A 61 -8.78 -23.98 9.97
C LYS A 61 -8.97 -24.57 8.57
N ASP A 62 -7.88 -24.92 7.88
CA ASP A 62 -7.95 -25.51 6.54
C ASP A 62 -8.81 -26.78 6.47
N SER A 63 -8.85 -27.56 7.56
CA SER A 63 -9.73 -28.75 7.69
C SER A 63 -11.22 -28.43 7.71
N GLU A 64 -11.61 -27.19 8.05
CA GLU A 64 -13.00 -26.71 8.02
C GLU A 64 -13.33 -26.04 6.67
N ASN A 65 -12.32 -25.76 5.83
CA ASN A 65 -12.46 -25.28 4.45
C ASN A 65 -12.57 -26.43 3.42
N GLU A 66 -12.58 -27.69 3.86
CA GLU A 66 -13.01 -28.85 3.06
C GLU A 66 -14.54 -28.89 2.94
N ALA A 67 -15.17 -27.73 2.73
CA ALA A 67 -16.52 -27.73 2.19
C ALA A 67 -16.47 -28.54 0.90
N ASP A 68 -17.33 -29.55 0.81
CA ASP A 68 -17.49 -30.37 -0.38
C ASP A 68 -17.48 -29.46 -1.61
N ARG A 69 -16.39 -29.54 -2.38
CA ARG A 69 -16.18 -28.72 -3.57
C ARG A 69 -17.05 -29.28 -4.68
N PHE A 70 -18.36 -29.27 -4.48
CA PHE A 70 -19.38 -29.83 -5.37
C PHE A 70 -19.40 -29.18 -6.76
N HIS A 71 -18.53 -28.19 -6.99
CA HIS A 71 -18.33 -27.49 -8.26
C HIS A 71 -16.86 -27.45 -8.69
N GLU A 72 -15.98 -28.26 -8.11
CA GLU A 72 -14.63 -28.42 -8.66
C GLU A 72 -14.75 -29.06 -10.05
N GLY A 73 -14.33 -28.33 -11.07
CA GLY A 73 -14.34 -28.83 -12.44
C GLY A 73 -13.47 -30.08 -12.56
N LYS A 74 -13.84 -31.02 -13.44
CA LYS A 74 -13.04 -32.23 -13.69
C LYS A 74 -11.60 -31.84 -14.02
N GLU A 75 -10.64 -32.53 -13.43
CA GLU A 75 -9.22 -32.38 -13.70
C GLU A 75 -8.96 -32.33 -15.22
N ASN A 76 -8.19 -31.34 -15.66
CA ASN A 76 -7.85 -31.07 -17.07
C ASN A 76 -9.01 -30.62 -17.99
N SER A 77 -10.18 -30.22 -17.47
CA SER A 77 -11.28 -29.71 -18.31
C SER A 77 -10.90 -28.47 -19.15
N HIS A 78 -9.84 -27.76 -18.77
CA HIS A 78 -9.33 -26.59 -19.49
C HIS A 78 -8.32 -26.95 -20.58
N GLN A 79 -7.85 -28.20 -20.66
CA GLN A 79 -6.84 -28.63 -21.64
C GLN A 79 -7.51 -28.93 -22.98
N ALA A 80 -7.12 -28.18 -24.02
CA ALA A 80 -7.63 -28.37 -25.38
C ALA A 80 -7.32 -29.77 -25.94
N ASN A 81 -6.19 -30.34 -25.51
CA ASN A 81 -5.64 -31.61 -26.00
C ASN A 81 -5.73 -32.73 -24.95
N ASP A 82 -6.74 -32.69 -24.07
CA ASP A 82 -6.94 -33.75 -23.09
C ASP A 82 -7.11 -35.12 -23.81
N SER A 83 -6.43 -36.12 -23.26
CA SER A 83 -6.52 -37.50 -23.74
C SER A 83 -7.89 -38.12 -23.43
N LYS A 84 -8.58 -37.63 -22.40
CA LYS A 84 -9.93 -38.04 -22.01
C LYS A 84 -11.05 -37.25 -22.70
N ASP A 85 -10.69 -36.37 -23.63
CA ASP A 85 -11.65 -35.60 -24.42
C ASP A 85 -12.13 -36.41 -25.62
N GLU A 86 -13.45 -36.64 -25.66
CA GLU A 86 -14.18 -37.44 -26.66
C GLU A 86 -14.32 -36.74 -28.03
N ARG A 87 -13.90 -35.47 -28.15
CA ARG A 87 -13.87 -34.78 -29.45
C ARG A 87 -12.92 -35.48 -30.42
N THR A 88 -13.32 -35.56 -31.69
CA THR A 88 -12.48 -36.11 -32.76
C THR A 88 -11.21 -35.27 -32.97
N ILE A 89 -10.14 -35.88 -33.48
CA ILE A 89 -8.86 -35.20 -33.76
C ILE A 89 -9.06 -33.98 -34.68
N ALA A 90 -9.91 -34.11 -35.70
CA ALA A 90 -10.25 -33.02 -36.61
C ALA A 90 -10.91 -31.83 -35.87
N ASN A 91 -11.82 -32.10 -34.92
CA ASN A 91 -12.47 -31.05 -34.15
C ASN A 91 -11.53 -30.39 -33.13
N LYS A 92 -10.59 -31.16 -32.54
CA LYS A 92 -9.53 -30.62 -31.67
C LYS A 92 -8.63 -29.66 -32.46
N LEU A 93 -8.17 -30.08 -33.64
CA LEU A 93 -7.32 -29.26 -34.51
C LEU A 93 -8.03 -28.00 -35.00
N ALA A 94 -9.27 -28.12 -35.48
CA ALA A 94 -10.05 -26.97 -35.94
C ALA A 94 -10.34 -25.94 -34.83
N ARG A 95 -10.45 -26.38 -33.57
CA ARG A 95 -10.56 -25.45 -32.44
C ARG A 95 -9.24 -24.75 -32.15
N GLU A 96 -8.12 -25.46 -32.21
CA GLU A 96 -6.80 -24.87 -31.93
C GLU A 96 -6.41 -23.84 -33.00
N GLU A 97 -6.69 -24.11 -34.27
CA GLU A 97 -6.50 -23.16 -35.38
C GLU A 97 -7.31 -21.86 -35.19
N LYS A 98 -8.54 -21.96 -34.66
CA LYS A 98 -9.32 -20.78 -34.28
C LYS A 98 -8.69 -20.04 -33.10
N ARG A 99 -8.18 -20.77 -32.12
CA ARG A 99 -7.58 -20.21 -30.90
C ARG A 99 -6.30 -19.43 -31.18
N GLU A 100 -5.47 -19.88 -32.13
CA GLU A 100 -4.31 -19.11 -32.60
C GLU A 100 -4.70 -17.73 -33.14
N ASN A 101 -5.85 -17.64 -33.81
CA ASN A 101 -6.38 -16.38 -34.34
C ASN A 101 -7.19 -15.55 -33.32
N GLU A 102 -7.56 -16.14 -32.18
CA GLU A 102 -8.34 -15.49 -31.11
C GLU A 102 -7.45 -14.85 -30.03
N GLY A 103 -6.16 -15.18 -29.97
CA GLY A 103 -5.24 -14.78 -28.89
C GLY A 103 -5.00 -13.28 -28.73
N ASP A 104 -5.14 -12.50 -29.81
CA ASP A 104 -4.69 -11.10 -29.85
C ASP A 104 -5.81 -10.11 -30.19
N HIS A 105 -7.07 -10.43 -29.91
CA HIS A 105 -8.13 -9.42 -30.05
C HIS A 105 -8.09 -8.43 -28.88
N GLU A 106 -7.07 -7.56 -28.89
CA GLU A 106 -6.96 -6.44 -27.98
C GLU A 106 -8.23 -5.58 -28.06
N THR A 107 -8.87 -5.40 -26.91
CA THR A 107 -10.00 -4.49 -26.76
C THR A 107 -9.61 -3.07 -27.15
N LEU A 108 -10.57 -2.23 -27.53
CA LEU A 108 -10.30 -0.83 -27.86
C LEU A 108 -9.57 -0.12 -26.69
N GLU A 109 -9.96 -0.42 -25.46
CA GLU A 109 -9.34 0.16 -24.26
C GLU A 109 -7.89 -0.28 -24.05
N THR A 110 -7.56 -1.55 -24.31
CA THR A 110 -6.17 -2.03 -24.20
C THR A 110 -5.29 -1.37 -25.27
N LYS A 111 -5.82 -1.18 -26.49
CA LYS A 111 -5.12 -0.42 -27.54
C LYS A 111 -4.89 1.03 -27.14
N GLN A 112 -5.91 1.69 -26.57
CA GLN A 112 -5.80 3.06 -26.08
C GLN A 112 -4.77 3.18 -24.95
N HIS A 113 -4.81 2.27 -23.98
CA HIS A 113 -3.87 2.24 -22.85
C HIS A 113 -2.42 2.04 -23.30
N LYS A 114 -2.19 1.21 -24.33
CA LYS A 114 -0.85 1.01 -24.91
C LYS A 114 -0.29 2.25 -25.60
N GLN A 115 -1.16 3.10 -26.13
CA GLN A 115 -0.76 4.36 -26.77
C GLN A 115 -0.51 5.44 -25.71
N ASP A 116 -1.49 5.69 -24.85
CA ASP A 116 -1.40 6.68 -23.77
C ASP A 116 -2.18 6.16 -22.56
N ALA A 117 -1.50 6.15 -21.40
CA ALA A 117 -2.05 5.62 -20.15
C ALA A 117 -3.28 6.41 -19.67
N THR A 118 -3.41 7.67 -20.10
CA THR A 118 -4.51 8.58 -19.76
C THR A 118 -5.72 8.47 -20.68
N LEU A 119 -5.58 7.85 -21.86
CA LEU A 119 -6.65 7.81 -22.87
C LEU A 119 -7.90 7.05 -22.42
N PRO A 120 -7.83 5.89 -21.77
CA PRO A 120 -9.05 5.18 -21.33
C PRO A 120 -9.90 6.03 -20.39
N ALA A 121 -9.26 6.78 -19.47
CA ALA A 121 -9.99 7.67 -18.57
C ALA A 121 -10.62 8.85 -19.33
N ARG A 122 -9.86 9.49 -20.23
CA ARG A 122 -10.32 10.62 -21.04
C ARG A 122 -11.45 10.23 -22.00
N SER A 123 -11.40 9.04 -22.61
CA SER A 123 -12.45 8.54 -23.51
C SER A 123 -13.77 8.33 -22.77
N HIS A 124 -13.70 8.00 -21.48
CA HIS A 124 -14.88 7.88 -20.61
C HIS A 124 -15.28 9.20 -19.94
N GLY A 125 -14.62 10.33 -20.25
CA GLY A 125 -14.90 11.64 -19.66
C GLY A 125 -14.46 11.80 -18.21
N ASN A 126 -13.63 10.89 -17.71
CA ASN A 126 -13.10 10.89 -16.35
C ASN A 126 -11.72 11.56 -16.29
N GLU A 127 -11.36 12.05 -15.10
CA GLU A 127 -9.98 12.49 -14.86
C GLU A 127 -9.05 11.27 -14.73
N PRO A 128 -7.90 11.23 -15.44
CA PRO A 128 -6.94 10.15 -15.29
C PRO A 128 -6.36 10.09 -13.87
N SER A 129 -6.08 8.88 -13.40
CA SER A 129 -5.50 8.65 -12.07
C SER A 129 -4.10 9.27 -11.96
N LYS A 130 -3.63 9.49 -10.73
CA LYS A 130 -2.25 9.96 -10.49
C LYS A 130 -1.21 9.03 -11.11
N GLY A 131 -1.43 7.72 -11.04
CA GLY A 131 -0.55 6.72 -11.65
C GLY A 131 -0.50 6.84 -13.17
N ALA A 132 -1.66 6.92 -13.84
CA ALA A 132 -1.73 7.06 -15.29
C ALA A 132 -1.05 8.35 -15.80
N LYS A 133 -1.12 9.44 -15.04
CA LYS A 133 -0.39 10.68 -15.36
C LYS A 133 1.13 10.49 -15.27
N ILE A 134 1.62 9.88 -14.19
CA ILE A 134 3.04 9.59 -13.99
C ILE A 134 3.55 8.62 -15.08
N ASP A 135 2.80 7.57 -15.40
CA ASP A 135 3.17 6.60 -16.43
C ASP A 135 3.29 7.25 -17.81
N GLN A 136 2.48 8.28 -18.08
CA GLN A 136 2.55 9.04 -19.32
C GLN A 136 3.74 10.01 -19.32
N GLU A 137 3.96 10.73 -18.22
CA GLU A 137 5.12 11.62 -18.04
C GLU A 137 6.45 10.86 -18.20
N LEU A 138 6.59 9.70 -17.56
CA LEU A 138 7.79 8.85 -17.68
C LEU A 138 8.03 8.42 -19.13
N ARG A 139 6.97 8.04 -19.86
CA ARG A 139 7.09 7.63 -21.27
C ARG A 139 7.57 8.79 -22.15
N GLU A 140 7.03 9.99 -21.93
CA GLU A 140 7.43 11.20 -22.64
C GLU A 140 8.88 11.58 -22.34
N GLU A 141 9.29 11.54 -21.07
CA GLU A 141 10.69 11.76 -20.65
C GLU A 141 11.65 10.74 -21.27
N GLU A 142 11.29 9.45 -21.27
CA GLU A 142 12.08 8.38 -21.87
C GLU A 142 12.23 8.57 -23.39
N GLU A 143 11.16 8.93 -24.09
CA GLU A 143 11.20 9.24 -25.52
C GLU A 143 12.08 10.46 -25.83
N GLU A 144 12.02 11.50 -25.00
CA GLU A 144 12.89 12.66 -25.13
C GLU A 144 14.36 12.31 -24.89
N LEU A 145 14.63 11.51 -23.85
CA LEU A 145 15.97 11.03 -23.55
C LEU A 145 16.48 10.13 -24.68
N LEU A 146 15.63 9.29 -25.27
CA LEU A 146 15.98 8.45 -26.41
C LEU A 146 16.28 9.29 -27.65
N LYS A 147 15.53 10.37 -27.91
CA LYS A 147 15.82 11.33 -29.00
C LYS A 147 17.15 12.06 -28.76
N LYS A 148 17.40 12.52 -27.53
CA LYS A 148 18.66 13.19 -27.13
C LYS A 148 19.86 12.22 -27.23
N LYS A 149 19.67 10.96 -26.83
CA LYS A 149 20.69 9.88 -26.87
C LYS A 149 20.84 9.26 -28.26
N GLY A 150 19.84 9.32 -29.12
CA GLY A 150 19.85 8.80 -30.50
C GLY A 150 20.90 9.46 -31.41
N ALA A 151 21.47 10.60 -30.98
CA ALA A 151 22.66 11.18 -31.57
C ALA A 151 23.98 10.42 -31.28
N PHE A 152 23.96 9.40 -30.40
CA PHE A 152 25.15 8.67 -29.91
C PHE A 152 25.29 7.22 -30.47
N GLY A 153 24.44 6.78 -31.39
CA GLY A 153 24.59 5.48 -32.08
C GLY A 153 25.43 5.57 -33.36
N PRO A 154 26.13 4.51 -33.79
CA PRO A 154 26.83 4.51 -35.08
C PRO A 154 25.82 4.76 -36.20
N LYS A 155 26.03 5.85 -36.95
CA LYS A 155 25.23 6.14 -38.14
C LYS A 155 25.54 5.03 -39.13
N ALA A 156 24.55 4.20 -39.46
CA ALA A 156 24.66 3.28 -40.58
C ALA A 156 24.91 4.14 -41.83
N SER A 157 26.13 4.09 -42.35
CA SER A 157 26.48 4.66 -43.65
C SER A 157 25.81 3.81 -44.71
N ASN A 158 24.83 4.40 -45.41
CA ASN A 158 24.33 3.85 -46.68
C ASN A 158 25.38 3.97 -47.78
#